data_AF-A0A6U4ND90-F1
#
_entry.id   AF-A0A6U4ND90-F1
#
_cell.length_a   1.000
_cell.length_b   1.000
_cell.length_c   1.000
_cell.angle_alpha   90.00
_cell.angle_beta   90.00
_cell.angle_gamma   90.00
#
_symmetry.space_group_name_H-M   'P 1'
#
loop_
_entity.id
_entity.type
_entity.pdbx_description
1 polymer ?
#
loop_
_entity_poly.entity_id
_entity_poly.type
_entity_poly.pdbx_seq_one_letter_code
_entity_poly.pdbx_strand_id
1 'polypeptide(L)'
;MGSMEADLKVIAAAIKKPEFVKVQEDFFEKYMNEFEEGDENKLIYTTIHNEYQELVEGLLTKEVGEELLIRVCEGMEAFIEATKEAPPSEDIVEAIDIMSSMGEFLAFKGTMLYKRKEKMNQGSSSINISGKNVTVIDLDGVMGTLSELQNVQDQKGWEQVAQDKSLQITMDIKKSDTEKDVRYARFRINIDMPIEQSRECFGPDVPIETSKEWTLSDYVKDFSLVREMAPCDWIFKMEFSFPWIVRYIMNMPLEMHLRVKMKMDYPAAGDMSWVEAPYDISTNSCLEAQGPMKVRAWVAHQDPADDQKTVLTMLEKHATKSWFPDAALINTCAWPQQNAQKFKKSAYFKKKYGENAK
;
A
#
# COMPACT_ATOMS: atom_id res chain seq x y z
N MET A 1 27.79 11.37 -8.70
CA MET A 1 28.35 10.03 -9.02
C MET A 1 29.33 9.56 -7.94
N GLY A 2 30.59 10.00 -7.90
CA GLY A 2 31.64 9.37 -7.07
C GLY A 2 31.31 9.05 -5.59
N SER A 3 30.60 9.93 -4.86
CA SER A 3 30.18 9.62 -3.48
C SER A 3 29.14 8.50 -3.40
N MET A 4 28.18 8.49 -4.31
CA MET A 4 27.06 7.56 -4.33
C MET A 4 27.49 6.15 -4.74
N GLU A 5 28.40 6.05 -5.71
CA GLU A 5 29.01 4.76 -6.09
C GLU A 5 29.88 4.19 -4.94
N ALA A 6 30.51 5.06 -4.15
CA ALA A 6 31.27 4.66 -2.97
C ALA A 6 30.34 4.22 -1.81
N ASP A 7 29.27 4.96 -1.51
CA ASP A 7 28.28 4.59 -0.51
C ASP A 7 27.60 3.24 -0.89
N LEU A 8 27.21 3.05 -2.15
CA LEU A 8 26.70 1.76 -2.66
C LEU A 8 27.74 0.62 -2.55
N LYS A 9 29.03 0.89 -2.76
CA LYS A 9 30.11 -0.10 -2.55
C LYS A 9 30.31 -0.45 -1.07
N VAL A 10 30.01 0.45 -0.14
CA VAL A 10 29.99 0.15 1.31
C VAL A 10 28.82 -0.77 1.65
N ILE A 11 27.64 -0.57 1.04
CA ILE A 11 26.50 -1.50 1.17
C ILE A 11 26.80 -2.86 0.54
N ALA A 12 27.37 -2.90 -0.66
CA ALA A 12 27.80 -4.13 -1.33
C ALA A 12 28.81 -4.94 -0.49
N ALA A 13 29.75 -4.25 0.19
CA ALA A 13 30.68 -4.88 1.12
C ALA A 13 30.02 -5.32 2.44
N ALA A 14 28.86 -4.75 2.81
CA ALA A 14 28.12 -5.13 4.01
C ALA A 14 27.23 -6.37 3.79
N ILE A 15 26.49 -6.45 2.68
CA ILE A 15 25.65 -7.61 2.35
C ILE A 15 26.48 -8.90 2.19
N LYS A 16 27.73 -8.79 1.74
CA LYS A 16 28.67 -9.91 1.57
C LYS A 16 29.37 -10.36 2.87
N LYS A 17 29.06 -9.75 4.03
CA LYS A 17 29.60 -10.18 5.32
C LYS A 17 29.00 -11.54 5.71
N PRO A 18 29.81 -12.52 6.18
CA PRO A 18 29.29 -13.86 6.52
C PRO A 18 28.16 -13.87 7.57
N GLU A 19 28.11 -12.88 8.47
CA GLU A 19 27.01 -12.71 9.41
C GLU A 19 25.71 -12.31 8.69
N PHE A 20 25.77 -11.37 7.75
CA PHE A 20 24.63 -10.92 6.94
C PHE A 20 24.09 -12.08 6.10
N VAL A 21 24.97 -12.70 5.29
CA VAL A 21 24.61 -13.82 4.41
C VAL A 21 23.96 -14.95 5.20
N LYS A 22 24.58 -15.39 6.31
CA LYS A 22 24.03 -16.48 7.13
C LYS A 22 22.67 -16.14 7.72
N VAL A 23 22.48 -14.94 8.25
CA VAL A 23 21.21 -14.53 8.87
C VAL A 23 20.10 -14.44 7.80
N GLN A 24 20.43 -14.03 6.58
CA GLN A 24 19.51 -14.03 5.44
C GLN A 24 19.19 -15.46 4.95
N GLU A 25 20.19 -16.36 4.91
CA GLU A 25 20.01 -17.78 4.57
C GLU A 25 19.17 -18.52 5.61
N ASP A 26 19.47 -18.36 6.91
CA ASP A 26 18.68 -18.92 8.03
C ASP A 26 17.20 -18.48 7.93
N PHE A 27 16.95 -17.25 7.49
CA PHE A 27 15.60 -16.72 7.28
C PHE A 27 14.87 -17.32 6.06
N PHE A 28 15.56 -17.46 4.92
CA PHE A 28 14.99 -18.14 3.75
C PHE A 28 14.73 -19.63 4.04
N GLU A 29 15.65 -20.32 4.72
CA GLU A 29 15.51 -21.70 5.18
C GLU A 29 14.24 -21.90 6.03
N LYS A 30 13.96 -20.95 6.94
CA LYS A 30 12.79 -20.93 7.84
C LYS A 30 11.47 -20.82 7.07
N TYR A 31 11.40 -20.00 6.02
CA TYR A 31 10.12 -19.52 5.46
C TYR A 31 9.81 -19.86 4.00
N MET A 32 10.78 -20.22 3.17
CA MET A 32 10.56 -20.47 1.72
C MET A 32 9.48 -21.54 1.42
N ASN A 33 9.21 -22.45 2.35
CA ASN A 33 8.22 -23.52 2.19
C ASN A 33 6.77 -23.04 2.28
N GLU A 34 6.51 -21.88 2.89
CA GLU A 34 5.16 -21.28 2.96
C GLU A 34 4.71 -20.75 1.59
N PHE A 35 5.67 -20.26 0.79
CA PHE A 35 5.45 -19.62 -0.51
C PHE A 35 5.21 -20.65 -1.62
N GLU A 36 4.06 -20.54 -2.28
CA GLU A 36 3.61 -21.44 -3.34
C GLU A 36 3.57 -20.75 -4.71
N GLU A 37 3.71 -21.55 -5.77
CA GLU A 37 3.60 -21.07 -7.15
C GLU A 37 2.14 -20.87 -7.54
N GLY A 38 1.67 -19.62 -7.45
CA GLY A 38 0.35 -19.19 -7.86
C GLY A 38 0.13 -17.69 -7.65
N ASP A 39 -0.88 -17.15 -8.31
CA ASP A 39 -1.25 -15.73 -8.23
C ASP A 39 -1.80 -15.36 -6.83
N GLU A 40 -2.46 -16.31 -6.17
CA GLU A 40 -3.03 -16.18 -4.83
C GLU A 40 -1.96 -15.91 -3.75
N ASN A 41 -2.26 -14.99 -2.84
CA ASN A 41 -1.36 -14.56 -1.78
C ASN A 41 -1.95 -14.90 -0.41
N LYS A 42 -1.29 -15.82 0.32
CA LYS A 42 -1.66 -16.15 1.69
C LYS A 42 -1.41 -14.95 2.60
N LEU A 43 -2.31 -14.68 3.55
CA LEU A 43 -2.15 -13.56 4.51
C LEU A 43 -0.80 -13.61 5.27
N ILE A 44 -0.29 -14.81 5.57
CA ILE A 44 1.01 -14.99 6.26
C ILE A 44 2.20 -14.42 5.46
N TYR A 45 2.09 -14.27 4.14
CA TYR A 45 3.16 -13.69 3.31
C TYR A 45 3.45 -12.23 3.66
N THR A 46 2.45 -11.47 4.13
CA THR A 46 2.63 -10.11 4.65
C THR A 46 3.48 -10.11 5.91
N THR A 47 3.09 -10.90 6.91
CA THR A 47 3.81 -10.98 8.19
C THR A 47 5.27 -11.43 7.99
N ILE A 48 5.50 -12.40 7.10
CA ILE A 48 6.86 -12.86 6.74
C ILE A 48 7.67 -11.79 5.98
N HIS A 49 7.04 -10.99 5.09
CA HIS A 49 7.75 -9.90 4.42
C HIS A 49 8.15 -8.79 5.40
N ASN A 50 7.29 -8.49 6.37
CA ASN A 50 7.59 -7.52 7.42
C ASN A 50 8.76 -7.98 8.30
N GLU A 51 8.80 -9.24 8.74
CA GLU A 51 9.98 -9.81 9.43
C GLU A 51 11.26 -9.68 8.59
N TYR A 52 11.19 -9.88 7.27
CA TYR A 52 12.34 -9.73 6.37
C TYR A 52 12.81 -8.29 6.23
N GLN A 53 11.88 -7.32 6.12
CA GLN A 53 12.20 -5.90 6.08
C GLN A 53 12.92 -5.47 7.37
N GLU A 54 12.41 -5.83 8.55
CA GLU A 54 13.04 -5.55 9.84
C GLU A 54 14.43 -6.18 9.95
N LEU A 55 14.60 -7.41 9.45
CA LEU A 55 15.88 -8.14 9.46
C LEU A 55 16.95 -7.44 8.61
N VAL A 56 16.62 -7.10 7.36
CA VAL A 56 17.57 -6.46 6.42
C VAL A 56 17.85 -5.03 6.84
N GLU A 57 16.85 -4.29 7.31
CA GLU A 57 17.03 -2.94 7.86
C GLU A 57 17.95 -2.95 9.10
N GLY A 58 17.73 -3.86 10.04
CA GLY A 58 18.56 -3.99 11.24
C GLY A 58 20.01 -4.35 10.91
N LEU A 59 20.22 -5.29 9.99
CA LEU A 59 21.55 -5.67 9.52
C LEU A 59 22.26 -4.52 8.79
N LEU A 60 21.61 -3.85 7.84
CA LEU A 60 22.22 -2.72 7.13
C LEU A 60 22.51 -1.55 8.08
N THR A 61 21.57 -1.20 8.96
CA THR A 61 21.75 -0.10 9.92
C THR A 61 22.92 -0.38 10.88
N LYS A 62 23.11 -1.64 11.32
CA LYS A 62 24.27 -2.10 12.09
C LYS A 62 25.59 -1.98 11.32
N GLU A 63 25.60 -2.35 10.03
CA GLU A 63 26.83 -2.57 9.27
C GLU A 63 27.33 -1.36 8.47
N VAL A 64 26.46 -0.38 8.15
CA VAL A 64 26.81 0.84 7.39
C VAL A 64 26.31 2.16 8.00
N GLY A 65 25.35 2.12 8.94
CA GLY A 65 24.78 3.29 9.60
C GLY A 65 23.64 3.97 8.82
N GLU A 66 22.70 4.54 9.58
CA GLU A 66 21.49 5.22 9.08
C GLU A 66 21.81 6.38 8.12
N GLU A 67 22.80 7.21 8.44
CA GLU A 67 23.21 8.35 7.60
C GLU A 67 23.65 7.95 6.17
N LEU A 68 24.24 6.76 6.01
CA LEU A 68 24.67 6.27 4.69
C LEU A 68 23.48 5.75 3.89
N LEU A 69 22.59 5.01 4.55
CA LEU A 69 21.37 4.49 3.94
C LEU A 69 20.43 5.62 3.51
N ILE A 70 20.30 6.68 4.33
CA ILE A 70 19.60 7.92 3.97
C ILE A 70 20.17 8.51 2.68
N ARG A 71 21.50 8.79 2.61
CA ARG A 71 22.15 9.32 1.39
C ARG A 71 21.92 8.45 0.17
N VAL A 72 21.98 7.12 0.32
CA VAL A 72 21.76 6.19 -0.79
C VAL A 72 20.31 6.25 -1.27
N CYS A 73 19.32 6.21 -0.38
CA CYS A 73 17.92 6.32 -0.79
C CYS A 73 17.59 7.71 -1.38
N GLU A 74 18.22 8.78 -0.89
CA GLU A 74 18.10 10.15 -1.43
C GLU A 74 18.74 10.29 -2.83
N GLY A 75 19.90 9.64 -3.04
CA GLY A 75 20.68 9.70 -4.28
C GLY A 75 20.27 8.68 -5.36
N MET A 76 19.43 7.69 -5.04
CA MET A 76 19.17 6.52 -5.90
C MET A 76 18.60 6.90 -7.27
N GLU A 77 17.60 7.79 -7.34
CA GLU A 77 16.99 8.20 -8.61
C GLU A 77 18.02 8.86 -9.55
N ALA A 78 18.83 9.78 -9.03
CA ALA A 78 19.89 10.44 -9.78
C ALA A 78 21.04 9.49 -10.17
N PHE A 79 21.26 8.41 -9.40
CA PHE A 79 22.22 7.35 -9.73
C PHE A 79 21.72 6.47 -10.86
N ILE A 80 20.49 5.95 -10.76
CA ILE A 80 19.86 5.12 -11.79
C ILE A 80 19.83 5.88 -13.12
N GLU A 81 19.39 7.14 -13.14
CA GLU A 81 19.40 8.00 -14.33
C GLU A 81 20.82 8.12 -14.94
N ALA A 82 21.84 8.35 -14.12
CA ALA A 82 23.23 8.47 -14.57
C ALA A 82 23.86 7.15 -15.07
N THR A 83 23.28 5.99 -14.73
CA THR A 83 23.77 4.65 -15.11
C THR A 83 23.01 3.99 -16.26
N LYS A 84 21.99 4.63 -16.85
CA LYS A 84 21.18 4.04 -17.94
C LYS A 84 21.99 3.56 -19.15
N GLU A 85 23.00 4.34 -19.56
CA GLU A 85 23.88 4.03 -20.70
C GLU A 85 25.08 3.15 -20.32
N ALA A 86 25.34 2.97 -19.01
CA ALA A 86 26.48 2.25 -18.47
C ALA A 86 26.12 1.66 -17.09
N PRO A 87 25.65 0.40 -17.04
CA PRO A 87 25.23 -0.24 -15.80
C PRO A 87 26.34 -0.24 -14.73
N PRO A 88 25.99 -0.14 -13.43
CA PRO A 88 26.97 -0.25 -12.36
C PRO A 88 27.53 -1.67 -12.26
N SER A 89 28.61 -1.84 -11.49
CA SER A 89 29.20 -3.17 -11.23
C SER A 89 28.21 -4.12 -10.58
N GLU A 90 28.32 -5.42 -10.86
CA GLU A 90 27.47 -6.51 -10.34
C GLU A 90 27.21 -6.41 -8.82
N ASP A 91 28.26 -6.19 -8.02
CA ASP A 91 28.22 -5.91 -6.58
C ASP A 91 27.25 -4.78 -6.16
N ILE A 92 27.10 -3.75 -6.99
CA ILE A 92 26.17 -2.63 -6.75
C ILE A 92 24.75 -3.01 -7.17
N VAL A 93 24.59 -3.78 -8.26
CA VAL A 93 23.27 -4.30 -8.67
C VAL A 93 22.71 -5.22 -7.57
N GLU A 94 23.53 -6.11 -7.03
CA GLU A 94 23.21 -6.99 -5.89
C GLU A 94 22.76 -6.20 -4.64
N ALA A 95 23.45 -5.10 -4.33
CA ALA A 95 23.06 -4.18 -3.26
C ALA A 95 21.72 -3.48 -3.52
N ILE A 96 21.48 -3.01 -4.75
CA ILE A 96 20.22 -2.37 -5.17
C ILE A 96 19.06 -3.37 -5.14
N ASP A 97 19.26 -4.61 -5.60
CA ASP A 97 18.24 -5.67 -5.59
C ASP A 97 17.86 -6.06 -4.16
N ILE A 98 18.83 -6.23 -3.25
CA ILE A 98 18.55 -6.49 -1.82
C ILE A 98 17.80 -5.31 -1.19
N MET A 99 18.23 -4.06 -1.42
CA MET A 99 17.52 -2.89 -0.90
C MET A 99 16.09 -2.78 -1.46
N SER A 100 15.89 -3.07 -2.74
CA SER A 100 14.59 -3.04 -3.41
C SER A 100 13.65 -4.14 -2.90
N SER A 101 14.18 -5.32 -2.56
CA SER A 101 13.40 -6.44 -2.00
C SER A 101 12.73 -6.13 -0.65
N MET A 102 13.18 -5.10 0.08
CA MET A 102 12.45 -4.59 1.24
C MET A 102 11.17 -3.85 0.82
N GLY A 103 11.25 -2.98 -0.20
CA GLY A 103 10.09 -2.24 -0.70
C GLY A 103 9.11 -3.07 -1.54
N GLU A 104 9.60 -4.12 -2.23
CA GLU A 104 8.81 -4.86 -3.22
C GLU A 104 8.48 -6.30 -2.79
N PHE A 105 7.23 -6.51 -2.37
CA PHE A 105 6.71 -7.83 -2.02
C PHE A 105 6.80 -8.85 -3.18
N LEU A 106 6.64 -8.44 -4.44
CA LEU A 106 6.75 -9.36 -5.57
C LEU A 106 8.18 -9.81 -5.84
N ALA A 107 9.17 -8.92 -5.70
CA ALA A 107 10.58 -9.30 -5.71
C ALA A 107 10.87 -10.27 -4.55
N PHE A 108 10.39 -9.99 -3.33
CA PHE A 108 10.55 -10.86 -2.17
C PHE A 108 9.88 -12.23 -2.31
N LYS A 109 8.62 -12.30 -2.77
CA LYS A 109 7.93 -13.55 -3.14
C LYS A 109 8.70 -14.28 -4.24
N GLY A 110 9.26 -13.53 -5.20
CA GLY A 110 10.21 -14.00 -6.20
C GLY A 110 11.43 -14.66 -5.56
N THR A 111 12.12 -13.99 -4.63
CA THR A 111 13.28 -14.53 -3.91
C THR A 111 12.94 -15.75 -3.05
N MET A 112 11.77 -15.78 -2.38
CA MET A 112 11.32 -16.93 -1.59
C MET A 112 11.01 -18.14 -2.46
N LEU A 113 10.24 -17.95 -3.54
CA LEU A 113 9.99 -19.00 -4.55
C LEU A 113 11.29 -19.40 -5.25
N TYR A 114 12.21 -18.46 -5.46
CA TYR A 114 13.52 -18.73 -6.02
C TYR A 114 14.39 -19.55 -5.08
N LYS A 115 14.45 -19.27 -3.77
CA LYS A 115 15.20 -20.06 -2.77
C LYS A 115 14.58 -21.46 -2.58
N ARG A 116 13.24 -21.54 -2.55
CA ARG A 116 12.50 -22.82 -2.61
C ARG A 116 12.88 -23.60 -3.87
N LYS A 117 12.97 -22.92 -5.02
CA LYS A 117 13.42 -23.50 -6.28
C LYS A 117 14.89 -23.87 -6.24
N GLU A 118 15.84 -23.06 -5.80
CA GLU A 118 17.28 -23.39 -5.72
C GLU A 118 17.54 -24.65 -4.90
N LYS A 119 16.80 -24.84 -3.80
CA LYS A 119 16.81 -26.07 -2.98
C LYS A 119 16.28 -27.30 -3.73
N MET A 120 15.79 -27.12 -4.95
CA MET A 120 15.28 -28.14 -5.89
C MET A 120 15.95 -28.10 -7.30
N ASN A 121 16.42 -26.95 -7.82
CA ASN A 121 17.15 -26.62 -9.09
C ASN A 121 17.43 -25.08 -9.22
N GLN A 122 18.53 -24.64 -9.86
CA GLN A 122 19.13 -23.27 -9.75
C GLN A 122 18.80 -22.22 -10.88
N GLY A 123 18.78 -20.89 -10.59
CA GLY A 123 19.05 -19.74 -11.53
C GLY A 123 18.09 -18.48 -11.68
N SER A 124 18.53 -17.26 -11.23
CA SER A 124 18.25 -15.78 -11.47
C SER A 124 17.12 -15.19 -12.41
N SER A 125 16.83 -13.86 -12.60
CA SER A 125 16.88 -12.46 -11.96
C SER A 125 16.83 -11.35 -13.08
N SER A 126 16.57 -10.02 -13.00
CA SER A 126 15.88 -9.00 -12.12
C SER A 126 15.64 -7.64 -12.91
N ILE A 127 14.85 -6.61 -12.46
CA ILE A 127 14.41 -5.38 -13.24
C ILE A 127 14.31 -4.05 -12.37
N ASN A 128 14.26 -2.83 -12.98
CA ASN A 128 14.46 -1.44 -12.39
C ASN A 128 13.26 -0.41 -12.39
N ILE A 129 13.30 0.68 -11.55
CA ILE A 129 12.25 1.76 -11.35
C ILE A 129 12.82 3.18 -10.90
N SER A 130 12.09 4.34 -10.95
CA SER A 130 12.55 5.75 -10.56
C SER A 130 11.47 6.83 -10.15
N GLY A 131 11.78 7.84 -9.29
CA GLY A 131 10.94 8.70 -8.35
C GLY A 131 10.01 9.91 -8.75
N LYS A 132 9.77 10.90 -7.82
CA LYS A 132 8.61 11.89 -7.81
C LYS A 132 8.62 13.14 -6.86
N ASN A 133 7.57 14.01 -6.91
CA ASN A 133 7.30 15.28 -6.14
C ASN A 133 5.81 15.40 -5.61
N VAL A 134 5.43 16.45 -4.84
CA VAL A 134 4.13 16.60 -4.07
C VAL A 134 3.44 18.00 -4.19
N THR A 135 2.10 18.09 -3.97
CA THR A 135 1.23 19.32 -4.04
C THR A 135 0.12 19.38 -2.94
N VAL A 136 -0.65 20.49 -2.86
CA VAL A 136 -1.68 20.82 -1.83
C VAL A 136 -3.06 21.16 -2.46
N ILE A 137 -4.19 20.83 -1.81
CA ILE A 137 -5.58 21.12 -2.26
C ILE A 137 -6.37 21.96 -1.22
N ASP A 138 -7.30 22.76 -1.72
CA ASP A 138 -8.34 23.47 -0.94
C ASP A 138 -9.36 22.53 -0.25
N LEU A 139 -9.91 22.98 0.88
CA LEU A 139 -10.68 22.19 1.84
C LEU A 139 -12.10 21.81 1.37
N ASP A 140 -12.72 22.63 0.52
CA ASP A 140 -13.99 22.31 -0.16
C ASP A 140 -13.75 21.50 -1.45
N GLY A 141 -12.54 21.57 -2.01
CA GLY A 141 -12.12 20.81 -3.19
C GLY A 141 -12.26 19.30 -3.00
N VAL A 142 -12.07 18.79 -1.78
CA VAL A 142 -12.16 17.36 -1.42
C VAL A 142 -13.48 16.71 -1.86
N MET A 143 -14.62 17.39 -1.70
CA MET A 143 -15.91 16.86 -2.18
C MET A 143 -16.13 17.12 -3.68
N GLY A 144 -15.49 18.15 -4.24
CA GLY A 144 -15.38 18.32 -5.68
C GLY A 144 -14.65 17.13 -6.34
N THR A 145 -13.58 16.64 -5.72
CA THR A 145 -12.83 15.46 -6.16
C THR A 145 -13.67 14.18 -6.10
N LEU A 146 -14.59 14.03 -5.14
CA LEU A 146 -15.56 12.92 -5.16
C LEU A 146 -16.39 12.94 -6.44
N SER A 147 -16.99 14.09 -6.77
CA SER A 147 -17.80 14.25 -7.97
C SER A 147 -16.97 14.16 -9.26
N GLU A 148 -15.73 14.67 -9.28
CA GLU A 148 -14.81 14.52 -10.41
C GLU A 148 -14.51 13.04 -10.69
N LEU A 149 -14.07 12.30 -9.66
CA LEU A 149 -13.71 10.89 -9.79
C LEU A 149 -14.93 10.02 -10.14
N GLN A 150 -16.09 10.26 -9.52
CA GLN A 150 -17.34 9.59 -9.90
C GLN A 150 -17.74 9.89 -11.36
N ASN A 151 -17.60 11.13 -11.81
CA ASN A 151 -17.84 11.49 -13.22
C ASN A 151 -16.86 10.81 -14.21
N VAL A 152 -15.71 10.30 -13.75
CA VAL A 152 -14.77 9.50 -14.55
C VAL A 152 -15.05 7.99 -14.47
N GLN A 153 -15.64 7.50 -13.36
CA GLN A 153 -15.99 6.09 -13.16
C GLN A 153 -16.79 5.51 -14.34
N ASP A 154 -17.80 6.24 -14.80
CA ASP A 154 -18.76 5.77 -15.80
C ASP A 154 -18.33 6.05 -17.26
N GLN A 155 -17.15 6.64 -17.45
CA GLN A 155 -16.59 6.93 -18.77
C GLN A 155 -16.05 5.68 -19.48
N LYS A 156 -15.88 5.78 -20.80
CA LYS A 156 -15.23 4.74 -21.61
C LYS A 156 -13.71 4.89 -21.59
N GLY A 157 -13.01 3.79 -21.92
CA GLY A 157 -11.54 3.75 -21.96
C GLY A 157 -10.86 3.29 -20.67
N TRP A 158 -11.59 2.57 -19.81
CA TRP A 158 -10.99 1.77 -18.74
C TRP A 158 -10.38 0.48 -19.30
N GLU A 159 -9.17 0.15 -18.88
CA GLU A 159 -8.38 -1.02 -19.22
C GLU A 159 -8.04 -1.77 -17.92
N GLN A 160 -8.44 -3.05 -17.80
CA GLN A 160 -8.09 -3.85 -16.63
C GLN A 160 -6.63 -4.28 -16.72
N VAL A 161 -5.82 -3.88 -15.73
CA VAL A 161 -4.37 -4.16 -15.70
C VAL A 161 -3.98 -5.24 -14.70
N ALA A 162 -4.80 -5.47 -13.66
CA ALA A 162 -4.55 -6.53 -12.70
C ALA A 162 -5.83 -7.01 -11.99
N GLN A 163 -5.79 -8.23 -11.46
CA GLN A 163 -6.86 -8.86 -10.68
C GLN A 163 -6.21 -9.78 -9.63
N ASP A 164 -6.68 -9.71 -8.38
CA ASP A 164 -6.44 -10.75 -7.37
C ASP A 164 -7.78 -11.44 -7.06
N LYS A 165 -7.88 -12.73 -7.38
CA LYS A 165 -9.11 -13.52 -7.19
C LYS A 165 -9.30 -13.96 -5.74
N SER A 166 -8.23 -14.10 -4.97
CA SER A 166 -8.28 -14.48 -3.55
C SER A 166 -8.77 -13.33 -2.66
N LEU A 167 -8.39 -12.10 -3.02
CA LEU A 167 -8.85 -10.87 -2.37
C LEU A 167 -10.16 -10.33 -2.98
N GLN A 168 -10.61 -10.89 -4.11
CA GLN A 168 -11.75 -10.42 -4.93
C GLN A 168 -11.60 -8.95 -5.39
N ILE A 169 -10.39 -8.58 -5.83
CA ILE A 169 -10.02 -7.23 -6.27
C ILE A 169 -9.77 -7.22 -7.78
N THR A 170 -10.26 -6.20 -8.47
CA THR A 170 -9.83 -5.84 -9.83
C THR A 170 -9.32 -4.41 -9.85
N MET A 171 -8.26 -4.16 -10.63
CA MET A 171 -7.70 -2.84 -10.89
C MET A 171 -7.84 -2.49 -12.38
N ASP A 172 -8.59 -1.43 -12.66
CA ASP A 172 -8.70 -0.82 -13.98
C ASP A 172 -7.95 0.53 -13.99
N ILE A 173 -7.33 0.89 -15.11
CA ILE A 173 -6.80 2.24 -15.35
C ILE A 173 -7.48 2.91 -16.55
N LYS A 174 -7.56 4.24 -16.52
CA LYS A 174 -8.01 5.07 -17.65
C LYS A 174 -7.04 6.24 -17.82
N LYS A 175 -6.66 6.56 -19.06
CA LYS A 175 -5.91 7.81 -19.35
C LYS A 175 -6.89 8.99 -19.30
N SER A 176 -6.44 10.15 -18.81
CA SER A 176 -7.28 11.35 -18.84
C SER A 176 -7.46 11.83 -20.28
N ASP A 177 -8.69 12.18 -20.65
CA ASP A 177 -9.03 12.68 -21.99
C ASP A 177 -8.73 14.19 -22.12
N THR A 178 -8.52 14.88 -21.00
CA THR A 178 -8.32 16.34 -20.90
C THR A 178 -6.92 16.73 -20.41
N GLU A 179 -6.35 15.97 -19.47
CA GLU A 179 -5.08 16.28 -18.81
C GLU A 179 -3.95 15.42 -19.36
N LYS A 180 -2.97 16.06 -20.01
CA LYS A 180 -1.73 15.39 -20.41
C LYS A 180 -1.01 14.85 -19.18
N ASP A 181 -0.46 13.64 -19.29
CA ASP A 181 0.31 12.98 -18.24
C ASP A 181 -0.50 12.68 -16.95
N VAL A 182 -1.81 12.48 -17.07
CA VAL A 182 -2.69 11.97 -16.00
C VAL A 182 -3.37 10.66 -16.40
N ARG A 183 -3.50 9.76 -15.42
CA ARG A 183 -4.35 8.56 -15.41
C ARG A 183 -5.27 8.59 -14.19
N TYR A 184 -6.34 7.83 -14.26
CA TYR A 184 -7.17 7.44 -13.13
C TYR A 184 -6.98 5.95 -12.89
N ALA A 185 -6.92 5.54 -11.63
CA ALA A 185 -7.01 4.14 -11.23
C ALA A 185 -8.37 3.90 -10.57
N ARG A 186 -8.97 2.74 -10.83
CA ARG A 186 -10.19 2.26 -10.20
C ARG A 186 -9.95 0.87 -9.64
N PHE A 187 -10.24 0.69 -8.36
CA PHE A 187 -10.21 -0.61 -7.71
C PHE A 187 -11.64 -1.00 -7.40
N ARG A 188 -12.04 -2.22 -7.76
CA ARG A 188 -13.35 -2.79 -7.41
C ARG A 188 -13.11 -4.03 -6.58
N ILE A 189 -13.63 -4.00 -5.35
CA ILE A 189 -13.45 -5.02 -4.31
C ILE A 189 -14.85 -5.58 -4.00
N ASN A 190 -15.02 -6.89 -4.16
CA ASN A 190 -16.26 -7.55 -3.75
C ASN A 190 -16.11 -8.02 -2.30
N ILE A 191 -16.87 -7.39 -1.40
CA ILE A 191 -16.94 -7.76 0.01
C ILE A 191 -18.13 -8.70 0.20
N ASP A 192 -17.90 -9.87 0.78
CA ASP A 192 -18.95 -10.87 1.06
C ASP A 192 -19.85 -10.49 2.25
N MET A 193 -20.42 -9.28 2.25
CA MET A 193 -21.39 -8.85 3.27
C MET A 193 -22.45 -7.87 2.72
N PRO A 194 -23.69 -7.86 3.25
CA PRO A 194 -24.72 -6.86 2.93
C PRO A 194 -24.26 -5.41 3.16
N ILE A 195 -24.86 -4.45 2.45
CA ILE A 195 -24.49 -3.03 2.53
C ILE A 195 -24.62 -2.46 3.94
N GLU A 196 -25.57 -2.92 4.76
CA GLU A 196 -25.72 -2.50 6.16
C GLU A 196 -24.53 -2.96 7.02
N GLN A 197 -24.04 -4.18 6.82
CA GLN A 197 -22.86 -4.67 7.53
C GLN A 197 -21.59 -3.91 7.07
N SER A 198 -21.50 -3.57 5.79
CA SER A 198 -20.41 -2.72 5.25
C SER A 198 -20.45 -1.30 5.82
N ARG A 199 -21.64 -0.71 5.98
CA ARG A 199 -21.84 0.60 6.63
C ARG A 199 -21.39 0.59 8.09
N GLU A 200 -21.48 -0.53 8.79
CA GLU A 200 -20.91 -0.66 10.14
C GLU A 200 -19.43 -1.04 10.18
N CYS A 201 -18.92 -1.72 9.15
CA CYS A 201 -17.50 -2.09 9.05
C CYS A 201 -16.60 -0.89 8.71
N PHE A 202 -17.10 0.02 7.85
CA PHE A 202 -16.33 1.15 7.29
C PHE A 202 -16.91 2.54 7.58
N GLY A 203 -18.18 2.63 8.00
CA GLY A 203 -18.87 3.88 8.31
C GLY A 203 -18.78 4.29 9.78
N PRO A 204 -19.57 5.31 10.19
CA PRO A 204 -19.42 5.98 11.49
C PRO A 204 -20.31 5.42 12.60
N ASP A 205 -21.16 4.45 12.29
CA ASP A 205 -22.15 3.88 13.20
C ASP A 205 -21.49 3.06 14.34
N VAL A 206 -20.17 2.84 14.26
CA VAL A 206 -19.33 2.17 15.26
C VAL A 206 -18.30 3.15 15.84
N PRO A 207 -18.14 3.23 17.18
CA PRO A 207 -17.09 4.04 17.80
C PRO A 207 -15.67 3.61 17.39
N ILE A 208 -14.78 4.58 17.19
CA ILE A 208 -13.41 4.36 16.69
C ILE A 208 -12.58 3.43 17.59
N GLU A 209 -12.82 3.44 18.91
CA GLU A 209 -12.19 2.52 19.87
C GLU A 209 -12.65 1.07 19.70
N THR A 210 -13.86 0.85 19.19
CA THR A 210 -14.40 -0.48 18.89
C THR A 210 -13.90 -0.97 17.53
N SER A 211 -13.86 -0.09 16.52
CA SER A 211 -13.39 -0.48 15.18
C SER A 211 -11.91 -0.86 15.14
N LYS A 212 -11.11 -0.47 16.14
CA LYS A 212 -9.73 -0.95 16.33
C LYS A 212 -9.59 -2.48 16.38
N GLU A 213 -10.65 -3.23 16.73
CA GLU A 213 -10.68 -4.70 16.60
C GLU A 213 -10.48 -5.20 15.14
N TRP A 214 -10.74 -4.36 14.13
CA TRP A 214 -10.59 -4.71 12.71
C TRP A 214 -9.79 -3.72 11.85
N THR A 215 -9.69 -2.45 12.21
CA THR A 215 -8.95 -1.44 11.41
C THR A 215 -7.43 -1.51 11.59
N LEU A 216 -6.94 -2.02 12.73
CA LEU A 216 -5.51 -2.21 12.97
C LEU A 216 -4.96 -3.41 12.15
N SER A 217 -3.70 -3.34 11.75
CA SER A 217 -3.06 -4.35 10.91
C SER A 217 -1.55 -4.43 11.17
N ASP A 218 -0.89 -5.44 10.61
CA ASP A 218 0.57 -5.57 10.59
C ASP A 218 1.27 -4.30 10.05
N TYR A 219 0.57 -3.41 9.35
CA TYR A 219 1.07 -2.13 8.83
C TYR A 219 0.61 -0.88 9.60
N VAL A 220 -0.44 -0.97 10.45
CA VAL A 220 -1.07 0.16 11.15
C VAL A 220 -1.16 -0.14 12.65
N LYS A 221 -0.27 0.48 13.42
CA LYS A 221 -0.13 0.35 14.88
C LYS A 221 -1.23 1.05 15.65
N ASP A 222 -1.56 2.27 15.24
CA ASP A 222 -2.64 3.07 15.80
C ASP A 222 -3.48 3.71 14.69
N PHE A 223 -4.78 3.80 14.97
CA PHE A 223 -5.78 4.49 14.16
C PHE A 223 -6.72 5.22 15.12
N SER A 224 -6.56 6.52 15.30
CA SER A 224 -7.24 7.30 16.34
C SER A 224 -7.87 8.58 15.81
N LEU A 225 -9.03 8.95 16.35
CA LEU A 225 -9.71 10.20 16.01
C LEU A 225 -8.99 11.37 16.70
N VAL A 226 -8.48 12.33 15.92
CA VAL A 226 -7.89 13.57 16.44
C VAL A 226 -8.96 14.63 16.66
N ARG A 227 -9.87 14.77 15.68
CA ARG A 227 -10.88 15.82 15.68
C ARG A 227 -12.06 15.47 14.77
N GLU A 228 -13.27 15.62 15.29
CA GLU A 228 -14.46 15.81 14.45
C GLU A 228 -14.53 17.28 14.00
N MET A 229 -14.66 17.51 12.69
CA MET A 229 -14.78 18.84 12.08
C MET A 229 -16.25 19.23 11.92
N ALA A 230 -17.09 18.25 11.56
CA ALA A 230 -18.53 18.30 11.46
C ALA A 230 -19.07 16.85 11.43
N PRO A 231 -20.39 16.62 11.57
CA PRO A 231 -20.96 15.29 11.33
C PRO A 231 -20.54 14.75 9.96
N CYS A 232 -19.98 13.55 9.95
CA CYS A 232 -19.37 12.89 8.77
C CYS A 232 -18.12 13.59 8.17
N ASP A 233 -17.37 14.36 8.96
CA ASP A 233 -16.12 15.02 8.55
C ASP A 233 -15.09 14.95 9.71
N TRP A 234 -14.09 14.08 9.59
CA TRP A 234 -13.14 13.77 10.67
C TRP A 234 -11.68 13.90 10.23
N ILE A 235 -10.80 14.14 11.20
CA ILE A 235 -9.35 14.01 11.07
C ILE A 235 -8.90 12.84 11.94
N PHE A 236 -8.35 11.81 11.30
CA PHE A 236 -7.74 10.64 11.94
C PHE A 236 -6.21 10.75 11.93
N LYS A 237 -5.58 10.15 12.93
CA LYS A 237 -4.14 9.89 13.03
C LYS A 237 -3.90 8.42 12.69
N MET A 238 -2.91 8.16 11.85
CA MET A 238 -2.39 6.82 11.55
C MET A 238 -0.94 6.74 12.01
N GLU A 239 -0.59 5.70 12.77
CA GLU A 239 0.79 5.35 13.08
C GLU A 239 1.17 4.04 12.38
N PHE A 240 2.28 4.04 11.65
CA PHE A 240 2.66 2.91 10.79
C PHE A 240 3.67 1.95 11.43
N SER A 241 3.56 0.68 11.06
CA SER A 241 4.52 -0.37 11.42
C SER A 241 5.77 -0.37 10.57
N PHE A 242 5.67 0.10 9.32
CA PHE A 242 6.71 -0.02 8.30
C PHE A 242 8.12 0.33 8.82
N PRO A 243 9.13 -0.52 8.54
CA PRO A 243 10.53 -0.22 8.83
C PRO A 243 10.99 1.13 8.25
N TRP A 244 11.97 1.77 8.90
CA TRP A 244 12.33 3.16 8.61
C TRP A 244 12.76 3.40 7.17
N ILE A 245 13.48 2.47 6.55
CA ILE A 245 13.99 2.59 5.18
C ILE A 245 12.86 2.40 4.16
N VAL A 246 11.89 1.54 4.45
CA VAL A 246 10.67 1.36 3.65
C VAL A 246 9.84 2.66 3.69
N ARG A 247 9.65 3.23 4.89
CA ARG A 247 9.02 4.55 5.07
C ARG A 247 9.74 5.65 4.30
N TYR A 248 11.07 5.70 4.39
CA TYR A 248 11.90 6.67 3.69
C TYR A 248 11.75 6.56 2.16
N ILE A 249 11.93 5.36 1.60
CA ILE A 249 11.80 5.08 0.16
C ILE A 249 10.40 5.45 -0.36
N MET A 250 9.36 5.21 0.44
CA MET A 250 7.97 5.53 0.10
C MET A 250 7.60 7.00 0.38
N ASN A 251 8.51 7.82 0.93
CA ASN A 251 8.24 9.16 1.47
C ASN A 251 7.02 9.20 2.40
N MET A 252 6.90 8.18 3.25
CA MET A 252 5.85 8.01 4.25
C MET A 252 6.39 8.38 5.64
N PRO A 253 5.69 9.22 6.42
CA PRO A 253 6.11 9.51 7.79
C PRO A 253 5.89 8.30 8.71
N LEU A 254 6.40 8.36 9.95
CA LEU A 254 6.00 7.41 11.01
C LEU A 254 4.51 7.56 11.36
N GLU A 255 4.04 8.80 11.38
CA GLU A 255 2.67 9.20 11.68
C GLU A 255 2.15 10.11 10.57
N MET A 256 0.97 9.82 10.03
CA MET A 256 0.26 10.74 9.12
C MET A 256 -1.12 11.07 9.66
N HIS A 257 -1.68 12.17 9.16
CA HIS A 257 -3.09 12.49 9.40
C HIS A 257 -3.88 12.34 8.10
N LEU A 258 -5.07 11.75 8.21
CA LEU A 258 -6.04 11.66 7.11
C LEU A 258 -7.28 12.47 7.50
N ARG A 259 -7.74 13.33 6.59
CA ARG A 259 -9.11 13.85 6.66
C ARG A 259 -10.01 12.89 5.89
N VAL A 260 -11.04 12.38 6.55
CA VAL A 260 -12.06 11.50 5.95
C VAL A 260 -13.40 12.21 6.01
N LYS A 261 -14.06 12.35 4.86
CA LYS A 261 -15.37 12.97 4.75
C LYS A 261 -16.34 12.04 4.05
N MET A 262 -17.48 11.77 4.68
CA MET A 262 -18.42 10.72 4.30
C MET A 262 -19.80 11.28 3.99
N LYS A 263 -20.55 10.57 3.14
CA LYS A 263 -21.92 10.89 2.77
C LYS A 263 -22.71 9.61 2.51
N MET A 264 -23.78 9.43 3.28
CA MET A 264 -24.75 8.35 3.07
C MET A 264 -25.72 8.73 1.94
N ASP A 265 -26.35 7.73 1.33
CA ASP A 265 -27.36 7.88 0.29
C ASP A 265 -26.85 8.70 -0.91
N TYR A 266 -25.61 8.40 -1.31
CA TYR A 266 -24.90 9.02 -2.41
C TYR A 266 -23.85 8.06 -2.99
N PRO A 267 -23.72 7.93 -4.33
CA PRO A 267 -24.44 8.67 -5.38
C PRO A 267 -25.94 8.33 -5.49
N ALA A 268 -26.37 7.11 -5.13
CA ALA A 268 -27.77 6.70 -5.05
C ALA A 268 -28.22 6.42 -3.60
N ALA A 269 -29.53 6.28 -3.37
CA ALA A 269 -30.08 5.93 -2.06
C ALA A 269 -29.68 4.48 -1.68
N GLY A 270 -29.27 4.29 -0.43
CA GLY A 270 -28.65 3.05 0.08
C GLY A 270 -27.12 3.10 0.13
N ASP A 271 -26.49 3.75 -0.85
CA ASP A 271 -25.03 3.83 -0.99
C ASP A 271 -24.34 4.53 0.20
N MET A 272 -23.04 4.29 0.34
CA MET A 272 -22.15 5.03 1.23
C MET A 272 -20.90 5.46 0.46
N SER A 273 -20.72 6.77 0.27
CA SER A 273 -19.51 7.34 -0.32
C SER A 273 -18.64 8.02 0.73
N TRP A 274 -17.32 7.99 0.55
CA TRP A 274 -16.40 8.86 1.29
C TRP A 274 -15.21 9.31 0.44
N VAL A 275 -14.52 10.34 0.91
CA VAL A 275 -13.20 10.73 0.43
C VAL A 275 -12.23 10.68 1.59
N GLU A 276 -11.07 10.08 1.36
CA GLU A 276 -9.90 10.22 2.23
C GLU A 276 -8.85 11.09 1.55
N ALA A 277 -8.20 11.96 2.31
CA ALA A 277 -7.13 12.85 1.85
C ALA A 277 -6.04 12.96 2.93
N PRO A 278 -4.75 12.92 2.58
CA PRO A 278 -3.69 13.29 3.53
C PRO A 278 -3.89 14.73 4.02
N TYR A 279 -3.58 14.96 5.29
CA TYR A 279 -3.93 16.20 5.98
C TYR A 279 -2.74 16.75 6.77
N ASP A 280 -2.47 18.05 6.63
CA ASP A 280 -1.49 18.76 7.45
C ASP A 280 -2.22 19.56 8.54
N ILE A 281 -2.03 19.14 9.80
CA ILE A 281 -2.59 19.83 10.98
C ILE A 281 -1.96 21.21 11.18
N SER A 282 -0.70 21.42 10.77
CA SER A 282 0.01 22.68 11.02
C SER A 282 -0.49 23.83 10.13
N THR A 283 -0.85 23.53 8.88
CA THR A 283 -1.54 24.47 7.97
C THR A 283 -3.06 24.32 7.94
N ASN A 284 -3.61 23.30 8.61
CA ASN A 284 -5.03 22.94 8.58
C ASN A 284 -5.53 22.71 7.13
N SER A 285 -4.74 22.01 6.30
CA SER A 285 -4.98 21.83 4.85
C SER A 285 -4.97 20.36 4.39
N CYS A 286 -5.60 20.09 3.23
CA CYS A 286 -5.55 18.78 2.57
C CYS A 286 -4.40 18.76 1.54
N LEU A 287 -3.72 17.63 1.40
CA LEU A 287 -2.62 17.45 0.44
C LEU A 287 -3.10 16.62 -0.76
N GLU A 288 -2.53 16.82 -1.95
CA GLU A 288 -2.79 15.92 -3.09
C GLU A 288 -2.25 14.51 -2.82
N ALA A 289 -1.08 14.46 -2.16
CA ALA A 289 -0.38 13.24 -1.82
C ALA A 289 0.49 13.41 -0.57
N GLN A 290 0.77 12.30 0.11
CA GLN A 290 1.83 12.16 1.11
C GLN A 290 2.41 10.76 0.98
N GLY A 291 3.61 10.64 0.41
CA GLY A 291 4.18 9.37 0.00
C GLY A 291 3.30 8.65 -1.03
N PRO A 292 2.90 7.38 -0.81
CA PRO A 292 2.02 6.65 -1.73
C PRO A 292 0.54 7.06 -1.59
N MET A 293 0.14 7.60 -0.42
CA MET A 293 -1.25 7.97 -0.11
C MET A 293 -1.62 9.24 -0.88
N LYS A 294 -2.80 9.25 -1.49
CA LYS A 294 -3.36 10.38 -2.24
C LYS A 294 -4.81 10.60 -1.86
N VAL A 295 -5.41 11.66 -2.40
CA VAL A 295 -6.86 11.82 -2.34
C VAL A 295 -7.56 10.71 -3.13
N ARG A 296 -8.44 9.97 -2.45
CA ARG A 296 -9.18 8.84 -3.00
C ARG A 296 -10.66 8.99 -2.71
N ALA A 297 -11.47 8.78 -3.74
CA ALA A 297 -12.90 8.61 -3.60
C ALA A 297 -13.24 7.12 -3.42
N TRP A 298 -14.17 6.83 -2.51
CA TRP A 298 -14.66 5.49 -2.23
C TRP A 298 -16.19 5.48 -2.33
N VAL A 299 -16.77 4.43 -2.91
CA VAL A 299 -18.21 4.20 -3.01
C VAL A 299 -18.53 2.74 -2.70
N ALA A 300 -19.19 2.49 -1.57
CA ALA A 300 -19.81 1.20 -1.25
C ALA A 300 -21.27 1.20 -1.73
N HIS A 301 -21.64 0.20 -2.53
CA HIS A 301 -23.01 -0.04 -2.98
C HIS A 301 -23.34 -1.54 -2.92
N GLN A 302 -24.63 -1.87 -2.85
CA GLN A 302 -25.10 -3.26 -2.88
C GLN A 302 -24.79 -3.89 -4.24
N ASP A 303 -24.32 -5.14 -4.27
CA ASP A 303 -24.15 -5.89 -5.52
C ASP A 303 -25.54 -6.12 -6.17
N PRO A 304 -25.77 -5.69 -7.43
CA PRO A 304 -27.07 -5.85 -8.09
C PRO A 304 -27.42 -7.31 -8.42
N ALA A 305 -26.50 -8.27 -8.24
CA ALA A 305 -26.72 -9.70 -8.45
C ALA A 305 -26.82 -10.52 -7.14
N ASP A 306 -26.44 -9.97 -5.98
CA ASP A 306 -26.37 -10.69 -4.70
C ASP A 306 -26.65 -9.74 -3.52
N ASP A 307 -27.77 -9.94 -2.82
CA ASP A 307 -28.14 -9.11 -1.66
C ASP A 307 -27.23 -9.35 -0.43
N GLN A 308 -26.35 -10.34 -0.48
CA GLN A 308 -25.35 -10.63 0.56
C GLN A 308 -23.95 -10.05 0.26
N LYS A 309 -23.77 -9.26 -0.81
CA LYS A 309 -22.46 -8.70 -1.21
C LYS A 309 -22.47 -7.18 -1.38
N THR A 310 -21.38 -6.54 -0.96
CA THR A 310 -21.11 -5.11 -1.20
C THR A 310 -20.01 -4.97 -2.23
N VAL A 311 -20.26 -4.20 -3.28
CA VAL A 311 -19.21 -3.77 -4.22
C VAL A 311 -18.64 -2.45 -3.71
N LEU A 312 -17.38 -2.48 -3.29
CA LEU A 312 -16.63 -1.30 -2.88
C LEU A 312 -15.73 -0.84 -4.04
N THR A 313 -15.96 0.37 -4.53
CA THR A 313 -15.17 0.99 -5.59
C THR A 313 -14.29 2.10 -5.03
N MET A 314 -12.97 1.99 -5.17
CA MET A 314 -12.03 3.11 -4.98
C MET A 314 -11.70 3.74 -6.32
N LEU A 315 -11.51 5.07 -6.33
CA LEU A 315 -11.03 5.86 -7.46
C LEU A 315 -9.89 6.78 -6.97
N GLU A 316 -8.81 6.85 -7.73
CA GLU A 316 -7.62 7.67 -7.41
C GLU A 316 -7.07 8.35 -8.68
N LYS A 317 -6.55 9.58 -8.55
CA LYS A 317 -5.92 10.34 -9.66
C LYS A 317 -4.40 10.21 -9.60
N HIS A 318 -3.78 9.78 -10.70
CA HIS A 318 -2.35 9.50 -10.79
C HIS A 318 -1.70 10.31 -11.93
N ALA A 319 -0.64 11.08 -11.64
CA ALA A 319 0.29 11.49 -12.68
C ALA A 319 0.97 10.24 -13.31
N THR A 320 1.05 10.16 -14.64
CA THR A 320 1.56 9.01 -15.44
C THR A 320 2.94 8.53 -15.02
N LYS A 321 3.77 9.46 -14.53
CA LYS A 321 5.13 9.22 -14.02
C LYS A 321 5.10 8.72 -12.56
N SER A 322 4.21 7.79 -12.24
CA SER A 322 4.20 7.13 -10.93
C SER A 322 5.03 5.85 -11.02
N TRP A 323 5.98 5.73 -10.10
CA TRP A 323 6.96 4.65 -10.09
C TRP A 323 6.46 3.40 -9.39
N PHE A 324 5.60 3.59 -8.39
CA PHE A 324 4.94 2.54 -7.63
C PHE A 324 4.15 1.63 -8.60
N PRO A 325 4.49 0.33 -8.72
CA PRO A 325 3.87 -0.54 -9.71
C PRO A 325 2.42 -0.86 -9.36
N ASP A 326 1.59 -1.02 -10.40
CA ASP A 326 0.13 -1.24 -10.27
C ASP A 326 -0.22 -2.45 -9.37
N ALA A 327 0.63 -3.49 -9.33
CA ALA A 327 0.45 -4.63 -8.43
C ALA A 327 0.72 -4.32 -6.95
N ALA A 328 1.64 -3.40 -6.62
CA ALA A 328 1.87 -2.97 -5.24
C ALA A 328 0.70 -2.13 -4.72
N LEU A 329 0.03 -1.37 -5.60
CA LEU A 329 -1.20 -0.66 -5.27
C LEU A 329 -2.32 -1.63 -4.86
N ILE A 330 -2.51 -2.78 -5.53
CA ILE A 330 -3.51 -3.78 -5.11
C ILE A 330 -3.33 -4.21 -3.66
N ASN A 331 -2.09 -4.51 -3.23
CA ASN A 331 -1.83 -4.90 -1.83
C ASN A 331 -2.17 -3.78 -0.84
N THR A 332 -1.89 -2.52 -1.16
CA THR A 332 -2.31 -1.37 -0.31
C THR A 332 -3.82 -1.14 -0.32
N CYS A 333 -4.50 -1.49 -1.42
CA CYS A 333 -5.95 -1.38 -1.57
C CYS A 333 -6.71 -2.60 -1.02
N ALA A 334 -6.01 -3.63 -0.50
CA ALA A 334 -6.63 -4.85 0.02
C ALA A 334 -7.18 -4.73 1.45
N TRP A 335 -6.86 -3.65 2.16
CA TRP A 335 -7.29 -3.44 3.55
C TRP A 335 -8.80 -3.53 3.78
N PRO A 336 -9.71 -3.05 2.90
CA PRO A 336 -11.15 -3.21 3.15
C PRO A 336 -11.58 -4.68 3.24
N GLN A 337 -11.03 -5.56 2.41
CA GLN A 337 -11.32 -7.00 2.46
C GLN A 337 -10.78 -7.63 3.75
N GLN A 338 -9.56 -7.26 4.17
CA GLN A 338 -8.99 -7.70 5.45
C GLN A 338 -9.80 -7.21 6.65
N ASN A 339 -10.25 -5.96 6.61
CA ASN A 339 -11.03 -5.32 7.66
C ASN A 339 -12.44 -5.95 7.75
N ALA A 340 -13.10 -6.25 6.63
CA ALA A 340 -14.35 -7.01 6.62
C ALA A 340 -14.18 -8.41 7.23
N GLN A 341 -13.12 -9.13 6.87
CA GLN A 341 -12.82 -10.45 7.45
C GLN A 341 -12.50 -10.41 8.95
N LYS A 342 -11.91 -9.31 9.46
CA LYS A 342 -11.68 -9.09 10.90
C LYS A 342 -12.97 -8.66 11.60
N PHE A 343 -13.77 -7.77 11.00
CA PHE A 343 -15.06 -7.32 11.52
C PHE A 343 -15.99 -8.50 11.78
N LYS A 344 -16.15 -9.43 10.83
CA LYS A 344 -16.95 -10.66 11.05
C LYS A 344 -16.44 -11.55 12.20
N LYS A 345 -15.17 -11.42 12.58
CA LYS A 345 -14.55 -12.16 13.71
C LYS A 345 -14.56 -11.37 15.03
N SER A 346 -14.85 -10.07 15.01
CA SER A 346 -14.87 -9.17 16.17
C SER A 346 -15.88 -9.58 17.25
N ALA A 347 -15.65 -9.10 18.48
CA ALA A 347 -16.62 -9.23 19.57
C ALA A 347 -17.89 -8.41 19.29
N TYR A 348 -17.76 -7.26 18.63
CA TYR A 348 -18.88 -6.41 18.20
C TYR A 348 -19.85 -7.16 17.28
N PHE A 349 -19.34 -7.76 16.18
CA PHE A 349 -20.15 -8.45 15.19
C PHE A 349 -20.88 -9.66 15.78
N LYS A 350 -20.16 -10.51 16.52
CA LYS A 350 -20.74 -11.68 17.21
C LYS A 350 -21.83 -11.30 18.20
N LYS A 351 -21.67 -10.17 18.92
CA LYS A 351 -22.66 -9.63 19.85
C LYS A 351 -23.91 -9.10 19.13
N LYS A 352 -23.77 -8.54 17.93
CA LYS A 352 -24.87 -7.89 17.20
C LYS A 352 -25.66 -8.84 16.30
N TYR A 353 -24.97 -9.72 15.58
CA TYR A 353 -25.57 -10.61 14.58
C TYR A 353 -25.59 -12.10 15.01
N GLY A 354 -24.85 -12.45 16.07
CA GLY A 354 -24.72 -13.82 16.57
C GLY A 354 -23.52 -14.58 15.98
N GLU A 355 -23.10 -15.65 16.66
CA GLU A 355 -21.88 -16.41 16.31
C GLU A 355 -21.95 -17.17 14.98
N ASN A 356 -23.17 -17.35 14.42
CA ASN A 356 -23.42 -18.06 13.16
C ASN A 356 -23.87 -17.13 12.03
N ALA A 357 -23.76 -15.80 12.19
CA ALA A 357 -23.95 -14.86 11.10
C ALA A 357 -22.88 -15.07 10.02
N LYS A 358 -23.29 -15.05 8.75
CA LYS A 358 -22.40 -15.31 7.60
C LYS A 358 -21.66 -14.08 7.13
#